data_AF-I4HAT7-F1
#
_entry.id   AF-I4HAT7-F1
#
_cell.length_a   1.000
_cell.length_b   1.000
_cell.length_c   1.000
_cell.angle_alpha   90.00
_cell.angle_beta   90.00
_cell.angle_gamma   90.00
#
_symmetry.space_group_name_H-M   'P 1'
#
loop_
_entity.id
_entity.type
_entity.pdbx_description
1 polymer ?
#
loop_
_entity_poly.entity_id
_entity_poly.type
_entity_poly.pdbx_seq_one_letter_code
_entity_poly.pdbx_strand_id
1 'polypeptide(L)'
;MSNSSLEQDLKTYQDLIAILQEHPTPTEAEILNILLARDRIQTKLTETYLIPDNILNTLQELDNILRKKQATIAPIIAKLRPNFNPDTKTLVVAT
;
A
#
# COMPACT_ATOMS: atom_id res chain seq x y z
N MET A 1 -7.74 18.59 -1.70
CA MET A 1 -7.50 17.14 -1.57
C MET A 1 -8.71 16.44 -2.16
N SER A 2 -8.54 15.50 -3.09
CA SER A 2 -9.69 14.77 -3.65
C SER A 2 -10.30 13.88 -2.57
N ASN A 3 -11.56 14.17 -2.21
CA ASN A 3 -12.37 13.31 -1.33
C ASN A 3 -12.91 12.13 -2.15
N SER A 4 -12.05 11.19 -2.54
CA SER A 4 -12.49 9.91 -3.11
C SER A 4 -13.21 9.08 -2.04
N SER A 5 -14.15 8.22 -2.43
CA SER A 5 -14.78 7.27 -1.50
C SER A 5 -13.85 6.10 -1.16
N LEU A 6 -14.13 5.38 -0.08
CA LEU A 6 -13.42 4.14 0.27
C LEU A 6 -13.47 3.13 -0.88
N GLU A 7 -14.61 3.00 -1.54
CA GLU A 7 -14.82 2.10 -2.68
C GLU A 7 -13.99 2.53 -3.89
N GLN A 8 -13.89 3.84 -4.15
CA GLN A 8 -13.08 4.37 -5.25
C GLN A 8 -11.58 4.15 -5.01
N ASP A 9 -11.12 4.35 -3.78
CA ASP A 9 -9.73 4.08 -3.42
C ASP A 9 -9.44 2.57 -3.47
N LEU A 10 -10.37 1.72 -3.03
CA LEU A 10 -10.25 0.27 -3.13
C LEU A 10 -10.18 -0.18 -4.59
N LYS A 11 -11.01 0.39 -5.47
CA LYS A 11 -10.98 0.11 -6.91
C LYS A 11 -9.65 0.53 -7.53
N THR A 12 -9.14 1.70 -7.14
CA THR A 12 -7.81 2.17 -7.58
C THR A 12 -6.72 1.20 -7.13
N TYR A 13 -6.79 0.72 -5.88
CA TYR A 13 -5.84 -0.25 -5.35
C TYR A 13 -5.91 -1.59 -6.10
N GLN A 14 -7.11 -2.08 -6.42
CA GLN A 14 -7.30 -3.27 -7.26
C GLN A 14 -6.64 -3.12 -8.63
N ASP A 15 -6.87 -2.00 -9.31
CA ASP A 15 -6.34 -1.76 -10.66
C ASP A 15 -4.81 -1.71 -10.65
N LEU A 16 -4.22 -1.06 -9.64
CA LEU A 16 -2.77 -1.01 -9.48
C LEU A 16 -2.15 -2.37 -9.13
N ILE A 17 -2.85 -3.20 -8.33
CA ILE A 17 -2.42 -4.56 -8.03
C ILE A 17 -2.50 -5.45 -9.27
N ALA A 18 -3.51 -5.28 -10.12
CA ALA A 18 -3.60 -6.01 -11.39
C ALA A 18 -2.41 -5.68 -12.31
N ILE A 19 -2.07 -4.39 -12.46
CA ILE A 19 -0.86 -3.96 -13.18
C ILE A 19 0.40 -4.60 -12.59
N LEU A 20 0.54 -4.55 -11.26
CA LEU A 20 1.66 -5.17 -10.56
C LEU A 20 1.75 -6.69 -10.82
N GLN A 21 0.61 -7.38 -10.97
CA GLN A 21 0.58 -8.81 -11.30
C GLN A 21 1.08 -9.10 -12.71
N GLU A 22 0.72 -8.26 -13.67
CA GLU A 22 1.15 -8.37 -15.08
C GLU A 22 2.60 -7.95 -15.30
N HIS A 23 3.11 -7.01 -14.49
CA HIS A 23 4.46 -6.46 -14.64
C HIS A 23 5.47 -7.24 -13.77
N PRO A 24 6.38 -8.04 -14.35
CA PRO A 24 7.37 -8.81 -13.60
C PRO A 24 8.40 -7.91 -12.88
N THR A 25 8.62 -6.71 -13.41
CA THR A 25 9.50 -5.68 -12.83
C THR A 25 8.74 -4.36 -12.72
N PRO A 26 8.02 -4.13 -11.60
CA PRO A 26 7.32 -2.87 -11.39
C PRO A 26 8.33 -1.72 -11.28
N THR A 27 7.91 -0.56 -11.75
CA THR A 27 8.62 0.71 -11.62
C THR A 27 8.43 1.29 -10.22
N GLU A 28 9.31 2.24 -9.88
CA GLU A 28 9.22 3.01 -8.64
C GLU A 28 7.88 3.76 -8.50
N ALA A 29 7.43 4.38 -9.59
CA ALA A 29 6.17 5.13 -9.63
C ALA A 29 4.96 4.22 -9.40
N GLU A 30 4.95 3.01 -9.96
CA GLU A 30 3.88 2.03 -9.74
C GLU A 30 3.83 1.59 -8.28
N ILE A 31 4.98 1.27 -7.68
CA ILE A 31 5.05 0.91 -6.25
C ILE A 31 4.59 2.08 -5.37
N LEU A 32 5.01 3.30 -5.67
CA LEU A 32 4.59 4.48 -4.91
C LEU A 32 3.07 4.68 -5.01
N ASN A 33 2.48 4.57 -6.19
CA ASN A 33 1.04 4.70 -6.38
C ASN A 33 0.25 3.64 -5.61
N ILE A 34 0.74 2.40 -5.59
CA ILE A 34 0.16 1.29 -4.80
C ILE A 34 0.16 1.63 -3.31
N LEU A 35 1.30 2.11 -2.78
CA LEU A 35 1.44 2.47 -1.38
C LEU A 35 0.56 3.66 -1.00
N LEU A 36 0.47 4.67 -1.86
CA LEU A 36 -0.40 5.84 -1.65
C LEU A 36 -1.88 5.45 -1.68
N ALA A 37 -2.30 4.55 -2.58
CA ALA A 37 -3.68 4.06 -2.60
C ALA A 37 -4.03 3.31 -1.29
N ARG A 38 -3.12 2.46 -0.81
CA ARG A 38 -3.28 1.74 0.45
C ARG A 38 -3.36 2.67 1.66
N ASP A 39 -2.54 3.72 1.70
CA ASP A 39 -2.53 4.72 2.77
C ASP A 39 -3.86 5.50 2.85
N ARG A 40 -4.42 5.89 1.70
CA ARG A 40 -5.75 6.54 1.64
C ARG A 40 -6.87 5.64 2.16
N ILE A 41 -6.82 4.35 1.81
CA ILE A 41 -7.77 3.35 2.32
C ILE A 41 -7.63 3.26 3.84
N GLN A 42 -6.42 3.10 4.36
CA GLN A 42 -6.17 2.98 5.80
C GLN A 42 -6.67 4.20 6.58
N THR A 43 -6.41 5.41 6.08
CA THR A 43 -6.92 6.65 6.65
C THR A 43 -8.45 6.63 6.76
N LYS A 44 -9.15 6.26 5.68
CA LYS A 44 -10.62 6.18 5.69
C LYS A 44 -11.16 5.06 6.58
N LEU A 45 -10.48 3.92 6.66
CA LEU A 45 -10.87 2.83 7.57
C LEU A 45 -10.79 3.27 9.03
N THR A 46 -9.81 4.11 9.39
CA THR A 46 -9.74 4.67 10.76
C THR A 46 -10.84 5.70 11.06
N GLU A 47 -11.38 6.35 10.03
CA GLU A 47 -12.46 7.32 10.15
C GLU A 47 -13.86 6.67 10.06
N THR A 48 -13.95 5.42 9.60
CA THR A 48 -15.22 4.74 9.30
C THR A 48 -15.58 3.72 10.39
N TYR A 49 -16.76 3.89 11.01
CA TYR A 49 -17.21 3.04 12.13
C TYR A 49 -17.77 1.67 11.70
N LEU A 50 -18.29 1.56 10.48
CA LEU A 50 -18.86 0.33 9.93
C LEU A 50 -18.30 0.08 8.54
N ILE A 51 -17.45 -0.94 8.43
CA ILE A 51 -16.83 -1.33 7.16
C ILE A 51 -17.47 -2.66 6.74
N PRO A 52 -18.10 -2.71 5.54
CA PRO A 52 -18.61 -3.95 4.98
C PRO A 52 -17.54 -5.06 4.88
N ASP A 53 -17.91 -6.30 5.23
CA ASP A 53 -17.01 -7.46 5.20
C ASP A 53 -16.39 -7.70 3.82
N ASN A 54 -17.14 -7.45 2.74
CA ASN A 54 -16.64 -7.60 1.38
C ASN A 54 -15.45 -6.66 1.09
N ILE A 55 -15.44 -5.44 1.64
CA ILE A 55 -14.35 -4.49 1.51
C ILE A 55 -13.13 -4.97 2.29
N LEU A 56 -13.31 -5.44 3.52
CA LEU A 56 -12.23 -6.00 4.34
C LEU A 56 -11.58 -7.22 3.68
N ASN A 57 -12.40 -8.16 3.20
CA ASN A 57 -11.94 -9.37 2.52
C ASN A 57 -11.15 -9.00 1.26
N THR A 58 -11.68 -8.08 0.44
CA THR A 58 -11.00 -7.59 -0.76
C THR A 58 -9.65 -6.95 -0.42
N LEU A 59 -9.61 -6.07 0.59
CA LEU A 59 -8.37 -5.42 1.00
C LEU A 59 -7.32 -6.46 1.48
N GLN A 60 -7.75 -7.46 2.25
CA GLN A 60 -6.89 -8.53 2.73
C GLN A 60 -6.32 -9.37 1.58
N GLU A 61 -7.12 -9.67 0.56
CA GLU A 61 -6.65 -10.36 -0.65
C GLU A 61 -5.59 -9.56 -1.39
N LEU A 62 -5.81 -8.26 -1.60
CA LEU A 62 -4.87 -7.36 -2.27
C LEU A 62 -3.56 -7.21 -1.49
N ASP A 63 -3.63 -7.05 -0.17
CA ASP A 63 -2.46 -7.00 0.73
C ASP A 63 -1.66 -8.30 0.67
N ASN A 64 -2.33 -9.45 0.57
CA ASN A 64 -1.66 -10.73 0.40
C ASN A 64 -0.93 -10.84 -0.94
N ILE A 65 -1.50 -10.32 -2.03
CA ILE A 65 -0.84 -10.26 -3.34
C ILE A 65 0.40 -9.36 -3.26
N LEU A 66 0.27 -8.19 -2.65
CA LEU A 66 1.39 -7.27 -2.46
C LEU A 66 2.53 -7.91 -1.65
N ARG A 67 2.20 -8.63 -0.56
CA ARG A 67 3.17 -9.36 0.27
C ARG A 67 3.90 -10.44 -0.54
N LYS A 68 3.21 -11.18 -1.41
CA LYS A 68 3.85 -12.19 -2.28
C LYS A 68 4.88 -11.59 -3.24
N LYS A 69 4.76 -10.30 -3.58
CA LYS A 69 5.70 -9.56 -4.43
C LYS A 69 6.74 -8.76 -3.65
N GLN A 70 6.77 -8.88 -2.32
CA GLN A 70 7.67 -8.12 -1.46
C GLN A 70 9.14 -8.29 -1.84
N ALA A 71 9.57 -9.49 -2.26
CA ALA A 71 10.96 -9.74 -2.68
C ALA A 71 11.37 -8.90 -3.91
N THR A 72 10.44 -8.63 -4.83
CA THR A 72 10.68 -7.80 -6.01
C THR A 72 10.59 -6.30 -5.69
N ILE A 73 9.70 -5.94 -4.76
CA ILE A 73 9.40 -4.55 -4.41
C ILE A 73 10.42 -3.97 -3.43
N ALA A 74 10.88 -4.75 -2.45
CA ALA A 74 11.75 -4.28 -1.37
C ALA A 74 13.06 -3.64 -1.87
N PRO A 75 13.77 -4.19 -2.88
CA PRO A 75 14.96 -3.54 -3.44
C PRO A 75 14.67 -2.17 -4.09
N ILE A 76 13.47 -1.97 -4.63
CA ILE A 76 13.06 -0.70 -5.25
C ILE A 76 12.73 0.32 -4.16
N ILE A 77 12.03 -0.09 -3.09
CA ILE A 77 11.78 0.76 -1.92
C ILE A 77 13.09 1.14 -1.22
N ALA A 78 14.06 0.24 -1.12
CA ALA A 78 15.36 0.54 -0.53
C ALA A 78 16.14 1.62 -1.32
N LYS A 79 15.95 1.69 -2.65
CA LYS A 79 16.52 2.75 -3.49
C LYS A 79 15.83 4.11 -3.26
N LEU A 80 14.52 4.09 -3.02
CA LEU A 80 13.73 5.27 -2.67
C LEU A 80 14.11 5.87 -1.32
N ARG A 81 14.53 5.03 -0.37
CA ARG A 81 14.95 5.46 0.96
C ARG A 81 16.27 4.77 1.34
N PRO A 82 17.41 5.25 0.81
CA PRO A 82 18.72 4.62 1.04
C PRO A 82 19.13 4.58 2.52
N ASN A 83 18.49 5.41 3.36
CA ASN A 83 18.71 5.47 4.81
C ASN A 83 17.65 4.70 5.63
N PHE A 84 16.77 3.92 5.00
CA PHE A 84 15.81 3.10 5.74
C PHE A 84 16.47 1.79 6.16
N ASN A 85 16.92 1.74 7.41
CA ASN A 85 17.35 0.50 8.03
C ASN A 85 16.12 -0.17 8.69
N PRO A 86 15.62 -1.32 8.16
CA PRO A 86 14.47 -2.02 8.74
C PRO A 86 14.73 -2.53 10.16
N ASP A 87 15.99 -2.61 10.59
CA ASP A 87 16.41 -3.01 11.94
C ASP A 87 16.61 -1.83 12.91
N THR A 88 16.44 -0.59 12.45
CA THR A 88 16.44 0.57 13.36
C THR A 88 15.11 0.66 14.09
N LYS A 89 15.04 -0.02 15.24
CA LYS A 89 14.09 0.31 16.31
C LYS A 89 14.19 1.82 16.56
N THR A 90 13.22 2.59 16.07
CA THR A 90 13.15 4.03 16.26
C THR A 90 13.06 4.30 17.77
N LEU A 91 14.20 4.56 18.40
CA LEU A 91 14.25 5.25 19.67
C LEU A 91 13.85 6.69 19.37
N VAL A 92 12.56 6.97 19.51
CA VAL A 92 12.05 8.33 19.65
C VAL A 92 12.71 8.90 20.90
N VAL A 93 13.80 9.63 20.72
CA VAL A 93 14.29 10.55 21.75
C VAL A 93 13.40 11.76 21.65
N ALA A 94 12.49 11.88 22.62
CA ALA A 94 11.76 13.10 22.87
C ALA A 94 12.76 14.20 23.30
N THR A 95 12.72 15.33 22.62
CA THR A 95 13.23 16.62 23.11
C THR A 95 12.19 17.67 22.87
#